data_AF-A0A7V6BYK1-F1
#
_entry.id   AF-A0A7V6BYK1-F1
#
_cell.length_a   1.000
_cell.length_b   1.000
_cell.length_c   1.000
_cell.angle_alpha   90.00
_cell.angle_beta   90.00
_cell.angle_gamma   90.00
#
_symmetry.space_group_name_H-M   'P 1'
#
loop_
_entity.id
_entity.type
_entity.pdbx_description
1 polymer ?
#
loop_
_entity_poly.entity_id
_entity_poly.type
_entity_poly.pdbx_seq_one_letter_code
_entity_poly.pdbx_strand_id
1 'polypeptide(L)' 'MKISGIVFLAAALGLSATAALAAEIIDCKVVSARKDTLILDCGRKAVNLKPGETVKIRSISKKRAPLMGC' A
#
# COMPACT_ATOMS: atom_id res chain seq x y z
N MET A 1 -32.90 4.78 51.75
CA MET A 1 -31.80 3.79 51.67
C MET A 1 -31.59 3.41 50.21
N LYS A 2 -30.35 3.53 49.74
CA LYS A 2 -29.79 3.03 48.45
C LYS A 2 -30.44 3.53 47.15
N ILE A 3 -30.12 4.78 46.79
CA ILE A 3 -29.85 5.14 45.39
C ILE A 3 -28.33 5.25 45.33
N SER A 4 -27.68 4.15 45.00
CA SER A 4 -26.22 4.01 45.03
C SER A 4 -25.76 3.49 43.68
N GLY A 5 -24.98 4.32 42.97
CA GLY A 5 -24.01 3.96 41.94
C GLY A 5 -24.62 3.25 40.73
N ILE A 6 -24.30 3.59 39.49
CA ILE A 6 -22.99 3.90 38.97
C ILE A 6 -23.26 4.57 37.64
N VAL A 7 -23.00 5.88 37.58
CA VAL A 7 -22.53 6.50 36.35
C VAL A 7 -21.22 5.81 35.98
N PHE A 8 -20.95 5.73 34.69
CA PHE A 8 -19.66 5.41 34.05
C PHE A 8 -19.50 4.00 33.47
N LEU A 9 -19.25 4.04 32.16
CA LEU A 9 -18.28 3.20 31.46
C LEU A 9 -18.70 1.77 31.11
N ALA A 10 -19.61 1.66 30.16
CA ALA A 10 -19.56 0.56 29.20
C ALA A 10 -19.76 1.05 27.76
N ALA A 11 -19.19 2.22 27.43
CA ALA A 11 -18.81 2.52 26.05
C ALA A 11 -17.49 1.81 25.73
N ALA A 12 -17.43 0.49 25.95
CA ALA A 12 -16.43 -0.37 25.32
C ALA A 12 -17.04 -0.84 23.99
N LEU A 13 -17.35 0.14 23.12
CA LEU A 13 -17.39 -0.10 21.69
C LEU A 13 -15.98 -0.54 21.34
N GLY A 14 -15.82 -1.87 21.34
CA GLY A 14 -14.57 -2.56 21.11
C GLY A 14 -13.95 -2.00 19.85
N LEU A 15 -12.93 -1.16 20.08
CA LEU A 15 -11.65 -1.20 19.41
C LEU A 15 -11.78 -1.75 17.99
N SER A 16 -12.36 -0.95 17.11
CA SER A 16 -12.15 -1.08 15.68
C SER A 16 -10.65 -0.93 15.47
N ALA A 17 -9.94 -2.05 15.55
CA ALA A 17 -8.60 -2.20 15.03
C ALA A 17 -8.73 -1.95 13.53
N THR A 18 -8.64 -0.68 13.15
CA THR A 18 -8.24 -0.29 11.81
C THR A 18 -6.88 -0.93 11.63
N ALA A 19 -6.89 -2.16 11.12
CA ALA A 19 -5.76 -2.75 10.48
C ALA A 19 -5.38 -1.75 9.40
N ALA A 20 -4.42 -0.89 9.73
CA ALA A 20 -3.75 -0.08 8.75
C ALA A 20 -3.12 -1.09 7.81
N LEU A 21 -3.76 -1.33 6.66
CA LEU A 21 -3.14 -2.00 5.54
C LEU A 21 -1.92 -1.14 5.20
N ALA A 22 -0.78 -1.50 5.79
CA ALA A 22 0.51 -1.05 5.34
C ALA A 22 0.60 -1.53 3.90
N ALA A 23 0.36 -0.61 2.95
CA ALA A 23 0.47 -0.90 1.54
C ALA A 23 1.91 -1.35 1.29
N GLU A 24 2.12 -2.66 1.10
CA GLU A 24 3.43 -3.22 0.86
C GLU A 24 3.94 -2.66 -0.47
N ILE A 25 4.99 -1.84 -0.42
CA ILE A 25 5.63 -1.32 -1.61
C ILE A 25 6.55 -2.43 -2.14
N ILE A 26 6.23 -2.91 -3.34
CA ILE A 26 7.03 -3.91 -4.06
C ILE A 26 7.81 -3.19 -5.14
N ASP A 27 9.14 -3.17 -5.00
CA ASP A 27 10.04 -2.68 -6.04
C ASP A 27 10.11 -3.69 -7.18
N CYS A 28 9.80 -3.25 -8.40
CA CYS A 28 9.86 -4.07 -9.61
C CYS A 28 10.68 -3.38 -10.69
N LYS A 29 11.31 -4.18 -11.57
CA LYS A 29 12.01 -3.71 -12.76
C LYS A 29 11.14 -3.94 -13.99
N VAL A 30 11.03 -2.92 -14.86
CA VAL A 30 10.40 -3.10 -16.17
C VAL A 30 11.32 -3.92 -17.07
N VAL A 31 10.85 -5.10 -17.48
CA VAL A 31 11.58 -5.99 -18.39
C VAL A 31 11.20 -5.70 -19.84
N SER A 32 9.91 -5.47 -20.09
CA SER A 32 9.39 -5.14 -21.41
C SER A 32 8.15 -4.26 -21.30
N ALA A 33 8.02 -3.33 -22.23
CA ALA A 33 6.81 -2.53 -22.40
C ALA A 33 6.35 -2.67 -23.85
N ARG A 34 5.13 -3.17 -24.03
CA ARG A 34 4.40 -3.18 -25.29
C ARG A 34 3.21 -2.23 -25.17
N LYS A 35 2.57 -1.92 -26.31
CA LYS A 35 1.48 -0.95 -26.42
C LYS A 35 0.43 -1.07 -25.31
N ASP A 36 0.01 -2.30 -24.99
CA ASP A 36 -1.06 -2.57 -24.02
C ASP A 36 -0.62 -3.51 -22.88
N THR A 37 0.68 -3.83 -22.79
CA THR A 37 1.17 -4.82 -21.81
C THR A 37 2.53 -4.42 -21.25
N LEU A 38 2.64 -4.40 -19.93
CA LEU A 38 3.87 -4.19 -19.19
C LEU A 38 4.28 -5.50 -18.50
N ILE A 39 5.53 -5.92 -18.70
CA ILE A 39 6.12 -7.07 -18.01
C ILE A 39 7.06 -6.53 -16.94
N LEU A 40 6.72 -6.79 -15.68
CA LEU A 40 7.46 -6.38 -14.49
C LEU A 40 8.12 -7.58 -13.83
N ASP A 41 9.39 -7.47 -13.49
CA ASP A 41 10.10 -8.41 -12.63
C ASP A 41 10.15 -7.85 -11.20
N CYS A 42 9.34 -8.44 -10.31
CA CYS A 42 9.27 -8.11 -8.89
C CYS A 42 10.02 -9.13 -8.00
N GLY A 43 10.79 -10.04 -8.61
CA GLY A 43 11.48 -11.13 -7.92
C GLY A 43 10.54 -12.00 -7.07
N ARG A 44 11.01 -12.41 -5.89
CA ARG A 44 10.26 -13.31 -4.98
C ARG A 44 8.98 -12.70 -4.42
N LYS A 45 8.85 -11.36 -4.43
CA LYS A 45 7.67 -10.66 -3.92
C LYS A 45 6.48 -10.72 -4.89
N ALA A 46 6.70 -11.15 -6.14
CA ALA A 46 5.61 -11.37 -7.09
C ALA A 46 4.56 -12.36 -6.57
N VAL A 47 4.93 -13.28 -5.67
CA VAL A 47 4.00 -14.23 -5.02
C VAL A 47 2.91 -13.55 -4.19
N ASN A 48 3.14 -12.31 -3.74
CA ASN A 48 2.19 -11.53 -2.97
C ASN A 48 1.13 -10.85 -3.86
N LEU A 49 1.34 -10.82 -5.18
CA LEU A 49 0.41 -10.23 -6.15
C LEU A 49 -0.60 -11.28 -6.61
N LYS A 50 -1.90 -10.99 -6.45
CA LYS A 50 -2.95 -11.90 -6.90
C LYS A 50 -3.42 -11.57 -8.33
N PRO A 51 -3.74 -12.58 -9.16
CA PRO A 51 -4.37 -12.34 -10.45
C PRO A 51 -5.68 -11.54 -10.29
N GLY A 52 -5.86 -10.49 -11.10
CA GLY A 52 -7.05 -9.62 -11.06
C GLY A 52 -7.00 -8.49 -10.03
N GLU A 53 -5.94 -8.41 -9.21
CA GLU A 53 -5.75 -7.31 -8.27
C GLU A 53 -5.31 -6.02 -8.99
N THR A 54 -5.91 -4.88 -8.61
CA THR A 54 -5.49 -3.57 -9.12
C THR A 54 -4.35 -3.02 -8.27
N VAL A 55 -3.17 -2.88 -8.88
CA VAL A 55 -1.98 -2.33 -8.23
C VAL A 55 -1.71 -0.89 -8.67
N LYS A 56 -1.16 -0.06 -7.77
CA LYS A 56 -0.68 1.29 -8.11
C LYS A 56 0.81 1.23 -8.43
N ILE A 57 1.18 1.56 -9.67
CA ILE A 57 2.57 1.62 -10.11
C ILE A 57 3.12 3.03 -9.91
N ARG A 58 4.29 3.17 -9.28
CA ARG A 58 5.03 4.43 -9.16
C ARG A 58 6.42 4.28 -9.77
N SER A 59 6.75 5.11 -10.74
CA SER A 59 8.10 5.14 -11.32
C SER A 59 9.05 5.92 -10.41
N ILE A 60 10.15 5.28 -9.99
CA ILE A 60 11.24 5.96 -9.27
C ILE A 60 12.22 6.49 -10.33
N SER A 61 11.88 7.59 -10.99
CA SER A 61 12.84 8.29 -11.84
C SER A 61 13.84 9.01 -10.93
N LYS A 62 15.11 8.59 -10.93
CA LYS A 62 16.20 9.46 -10.43
C LYS A 62 16.09 10.77 -11.21
N LYS A 63 15.95 11.90 -10.49
CA LYS A 63 15.88 13.24 -11.10
C LYS A 63 16.90 13.32 -12.23
N ARG A 64 16.42 13.59 -13.44
CA ARG A 64 17.26 13.85 -14.62
C ARG A 64 18.17 15.02 -14.24
N ALA A 65 19.48 14.81 -14.21
CA ALA A 65 20.40 15.94 -14.19
C ALA A 65 20.04 16.85 -15.37
N PRO A 66 19.93 18.18 -15.20
CA PRO A 66 19.61 19.06 -16.30
C PRO A 66 20.67 18.82 -17.38
N LEU A 67 20.23 18.41 -18.56
CA LEU A 67 21.07 18.35 -19.75
C LEU A 67 21.49 19.80 -20.00
N MET A 68 22.72 20.17 -19.61
CA MET A 68 23.32 21.42 -20.04
C MET A 68 23.38 21.35 -21.57
N GLY A 69 22.63 22.24 -22.22
CA GLY A 69 22.69 22.43 -23.66
C GLY A 69 24.10 22.85 -24.06
N CYS A 70 24.57 22.32 -25.20
CA CYS A 70 25.68 22.89 -25.94
C CYS A 70 25.24 24.14 -26.69
#